data_AF-A0A3M1NH55-F1
#
_entry.id   AF-A0A3M1NH55-F1
#
_cell.length_a   1.000
_cell.length_b   1.000
_cell.length_c   1.000
_cell.angle_alpha   90.00
_cell.angle_beta   90.00
_cell.angle_gamma   90.00
#
_symmetry.space_group_name_H-M   'P 1'
#
loop_
_entity.id
_entity.type
_entity.pdbx_description
1 polymer ?
#
loop_
_entity_poly.entity_id
_entity_poly.type
_entity_poly.pdbx_seq_one_letter_code
_entity_poly.pdbx_strand_id
1 'polypeptide(L)' 'MGLIKWAEKGFRKFSLFDIAVWKIDVALGGIIIGAFISEFVKKYMWYFVAVFAMLYVYLLSKMFKK' A
#
# COMPACT_ATOMS: atom_id res chain seq x y z
N MET A 1 21.13 -6.49 11.83
CA MET A 1 20.56 -5.13 11.58
C MET A 1 19.06 -5.24 11.75
N GLY A 2 18.45 -4.53 12.70
CA GLY A 2 17.03 -4.69 13.02
C GLY A 2 16.10 -4.25 11.87
N LEU A 3 14.91 -4.84 11.81
CA LEU A 3 13.85 -4.54 10.82
C LEU A 3 13.55 -3.04 10.72
N ILE A 4 13.61 -2.32 11.84
CA ILE A 4 13.37 -0.87 11.92
C ILE A 4 14.44 -0.09 11.16
N LYS A 5 15.74 -0.42 11.34
CA LYS A 5 16.85 0.26 10.62
C LYS A 5 16.86 -0.09 9.13
N TRP A 6 16.36 -1.27 8.76
CA TRP A 6 16.19 -1.67 7.37
C TRP A 6 15.07 -0.85 6.71
N ALA A 7 13.92 -0.71 7.37
CA ALA A 7 12.82 0.13 6.90
C ALA A 7 13.25 1.60 6.77
N GLU A 8 13.98 2.14 7.75
CA GLU A 8 14.46 3.53 7.73
C GLU A 8 15.39 3.83 6.54
N LYS A 9 16.27 2.88 6.16
CA LYS A 9 17.10 3.00 4.95
C LYS A 9 16.29 2.92 3.66
N GLY A 10 15.24 2.09 3.61
CA GLY A 10 14.32 2.01 2.47
C GLY A 10 13.51 3.29 2.27
N PHE A 11 12.97 3.85 3.36
CA PHE A 11 12.20 5.10 3.33
C PHE A 11 13.02 6.30 2.91
N ARG A 12 14.32 6.35 3.21
CA ARG A 12 15.22 7.43 2.73
C ARG A 12 15.41 7.45 1.20
N LYS A 13 15.13 6.35 0.51
CA LYS A 13 15.19 6.27 -0.96
C LYS A 13 13.84 6.59 -1.63
N PHE A 14 12.78 6.78 -0.84
CA PHE A 14 11.47 7.12 -1.41
C PHE A 14 11.41 8.57 -1.86
N SER A 15 10.95 8.74 -3.10
CA SER A 15 10.57 10.04 -3.64
C SER A 15 9.23 10.49 -3.07
N LEU A 16 8.91 11.78 -3.20
CA LEU A 16 7.59 12.34 -2.86
C LEU A 16 6.45 11.56 -3.51
N PHE A 17 6.66 11.03 -4.72
CA PHE A 17 5.68 10.21 -5.43
C PHE A 17 5.46 8.85 -4.73
N ASP A 18 6.53 8.19 -4.29
CA ASP A 18 6.40 6.89 -3.59
C ASP A 18 5.67 7.04 -2.25
N ILE A 19 5.88 8.17 -1.55
CA ILE A 19 5.14 8.50 -0.32
C ILE A 19 3.66 8.75 -0.62
N ALA A 20 3.34 9.43 -1.73
CA ALA A 20 1.96 9.63 -2.15
C ALA A 20 1.28 8.30 -2.49
N VAL A 21 1.96 7.42 -3.22
CA VAL A 21 1.50 6.07 -3.53
C VAL A 21 1.25 5.26 -2.25
N TRP A 22 2.16 5.32 -1.27
CA TRP A 22 1.98 4.64 0.01
C TRP A 22 0.76 5.15 0.79
N LYS A 23 0.51 6.47 0.80
CA LYS A 23 -0.70 7.03 1.43
C LYS A 23 -1.99 6.56 0.75
N ILE A 24 -1.99 6.49 -0.59
CA ILE A 24 -3.14 5.97 -1.36
C ILE A 24 -3.37 4.49 -1.06
N ASP A 25 -2.29 3.71 -0.98
CA ASP A 25 -2.35 2.29 -0.65
C ASP A 25 -2.94 2.06 0.76
N VAL A 26 -2.49 2.83 1.75
CA VAL A 26 -3.08 2.81 3.11
C VAL A 26 -4.57 3.20 3.11
N ALA A 27 -4.94 4.21 2.34
CA ALA A 27 -6.35 4.63 2.22
C ALA A 27 -7.22 3.53 1.57
N LEU A 28 -6.70 2.86 0.53
CA LEU A 28 -7.36 1.71 -0.11
C LEU A 28 -7.52 0.54 0.87
N GLY A 29 -6.51 0.27 1.69
CA GLY A 29 -6.60 -0.71 2.78
C GLY A 29 -7.74 -0.39 3.75
N GLY A 30 -7.88 0.88 4.14
CA GLY A 30 -9.01 1.35 4.97
C GLY A 30 -10.37 1.14 4.30
N ILE A 31 -10.48 1.40 2.99
CA ILE A 31 -11.71 1.16 2.21
C ILE A 31 -12.05 -0.33 2.15
N ILE A 32 -11.06 -1.20 1.95
CA ILE A 32 -11.25 -2.66 1.95
C ILE A 32 -11.74 -3.14 3.32
N ILE A 33 -11.20 -2.61 4.42
CA ILE A 33 -11.71 -2.91 5.78
C ILE A 33 -13.13 -2.35 5.96
N GLY A 34 -13.44 -1.19 5.40
CA GLY A 34 -14.79 -0.63 5.36
C GLY A 34 -15.80 -1.46 4.56
N ALA A 35 -15.34 -2.37 3.70
CA ALA A 35 -16.20 -3.28 2.94
C ALA A 35 -17.01 -4.23 3.82
N PHE A 36 -16.59 -4.44 5.07
CA PHE A 36 -17.36 -5.22 6.04
C PHE A 36 -18.60 -4.47 6.56
N ILE A 37 -18.71 -3.15 6.32
CA ILE A 37 -19.77 -2.28 6.85
C ILE A 37 -20.81 -1.92 5.77
N SER A 38 -20.42 -1.80 4.50
CA SER A 38 -21.30 -1.31 3.43
C SER A 38 -21.37 -2.27 2.23
N GLU A 39 -22.59 -2.64 1.82
CA GLU A 39 -22.84 -3.49 0.64
C GLU A 39 -22.36 -2.86 -0.68
N PHE A 40 -22.31 -1.52 -0.74
CA PHE A 40 -21.80 -0.80 -1.90
C PHE A 40 -20.32 -1.10 -2.16
N VAL A 41 -19.52 -1.15 -1.09
CA VAL A 41 -18.09 -1.43 -1.18
C VAL A 41 -17.84 -2.92 -1.48
N LYS A 42 -18.69 -3.82 -0.98
CA LYS A 42 -18.65 -5.26 -1.30
C LYS A 42 -18.71 -5.54 -2.81
N LYS A 43 -19.57 -4.82 -3.55
CA LYS A 43 -19.71 -4.99 -5.00
C LYS A 43 -18.43 -4.71 -5.78
N TYR A 44 -17.62 -3.75 -5.32
CA TYR A 44 -16.38 -3.34 -5.97
C TYR A 44 -15.11 -3.79 -5.22
N MET A 45 -15.27 -4.55 -4.13
CA MET A 45 -14.20 -4.97 -3.24
C MET A 45 -13.04 -5.61 -3.99
N TRP A 46 -13.31 -6.51 -4.92
CA TRP A 46 -12.28 -7.19 -5.71
C TRP A 46 -11.45 -6.24 -6.59
N TYR A 47 -12.07 -5.17 -7.11
CA TYR A 47 -11.33 -4.13 -7.85
C TYR A 47 -10.40 -3.35 -6.91
N PHE A 48 -10.88 -2.97 -5.73
CA PHE A 48 -10.06 -2.29 -4.72
C PHE A 48 -8.91 -3.18 -4.24
N VAL A 49 -9.17 -4.47 -4.01
CA VAL A 49 -8.14 -5.46 -3.63
C VAL A 49 -7.10 -5.63 -4.74
N ALA A 50 -7.52 -5.69 -6.01
CA ALA A 50 -6.58 -5.80 -7.13
C ALA A 50 -5.67 -4.56 -7.24
N VAL A 51 -6.24 -3.36 -7.13
CA VAL A 51 -5.47 -2.10 -7.17
C VAL A 51 -4.55 -1.99 -5.96
N PHE A 52 -5.03 -2.34 -4.76
CA PHE A 52 -4.22 -2.38 -3.54
C PHE A 52 -3.06 -3.35 -3.68
N ALA A 53 -3.30 -4.58 -4.14
CA ALA A 53 -2.24 -5.56 -4.35
C ALA A 53 -1.19 -5.07 -5.36
N MET A 54 -1.61 -4.39 -6.43
CA MET A 54 -0.72 -3.84 -7.44
C MET A 54 0.18 -2.73 -6.89
N LEU A 55 -0.39 -1.79 -6.12
CA LEU A 55 0.36 -0.68 -5.50
C LEU A 55 1.27 -1.19 -4.39
N TYR A 56 0.79 -2.14 -3.59
CA TYR A 56 1.57 -2.78 -2.54
C TYR A 56 2.78 -3.53 -3.11
N VAL A 57 2.60 -4.30 -4.19
CA VAL A 57 3.71 -4.98 -4.89
C VAL A 57 4.68 -3.97 -5.50
N TYR A 58 4.20 -2.86 -6.08
CA TYR A 58 5.07 -1.79 -6.58
C TYR A 58 5.96 -1.23 -5.46
N LEU A 59 5.37 -0.85 -4.31
CA LEU A 59 6.09 -0.32 -3.16
C LEU A 59 7.08 -1.33 -2.58
N LEU A 60 6.67 -2.59 -2.42
CA LEU A 60 7.53 -3.68 -1.99
C LEU A 60 8.69 -3.87 -2.96
N SER A 61 8.43 -3.88 -4.27
CA SER A 61 9.48 -4.07 -5.27
C SER A 61 10.52 -2.95 -5.22
N LYS A 62 10.11 -1.71 -4.92
CA LYS A 62 11.02 -0.57 -4.70
C LYS A 62 11.77 -0.64 -3.38
N MET A 63 11.15 -1.18 -2.32
CA MET A 63 11.83 -1.38 -1.03
C MET A 63 12.89 -2.48 -1.10
N PHE A 64 12.62 -3.54 -1.88
CA PHE A 64 13.49 -4.72 -1.98
C PHE A 64 14.48 -4.67 -3.16
N LYS A 65 14.17 -3.96 -4.25
CA LYS A 65 15.16 -3.68 -5.31
C LYS A 65 16.19 -2.70 -4.77
N LYS A 66 17.39 -3.23 -4.54
CA LYS A 66 18.60 -2.54 -4.08
C LYS A 66 18.91 -1.28 -4.88
#